data_AF-A0A1X7H9Q6-F1
#
_entry.id   AF-A0A1X7H9Q6-F1
#
_cell.length_a   1.000
_cell.length_b   1.000
_cell.length_c   1.000
_cell.angle_alpha   90.00
_cell.angle_beta   90.00
_cell.angle_gamma   90.00
#
_symmetry.space_group_name_H-M   'P 1'
#
loop_
_entity.id
_entity.type
_entity.pdbx_description
1 polymer ?
#
loop_
_entity_poly.entity_id
_entity_poly.type
_entity_poly.pdbx_seq_one_letter_code
_entity_poly.pdbx_strand_id
1 'polypeptide(L)' 'MATERLPDIDRFLNLVGHLEERIHLLIEKTSLSEQEKKFIWDHIMVVPGKNDDL' A
#
# COMPACT_ATOMS: atom_id res chain seq x y z
N MET A 1 -33.21 -1.64 -10.68
CA MET A 1 -32.11 -0.67 -10.60
C MET A 1 -30.84 -1.42 -10.96
N ALA A 2 -30.37 -1.26 -12.18
CA ALA A 2 -29.21 -1.99 -12.70
C ALA A 2 -27.95 -1.53 -11.97
N THR A 3 -27.18 -2.47 -11.42
CA THR A 3 -25.85 -2.27 -10.86
C THR A 3 -24.86 -2.00 -12.01
N GLU A 4 -25.01 -0.86 -12.65
CA GLU A 4 -24.08 -0.40 -13.66
C GLU A 4 -22.81 0.14 -13.00
N ARG A 5 -21.74 -0.64 -13.17
CA ARG A 5 -20.32 -0.27 -13.11
C ARG A 5 -19.65 -0.13 -11.73
N LEU A 6 -19.14 -1.26 -11.24
CA LEU A 6 -17.98 -1.33 -10.32
C LEU A 6 -16.58 -1.60 -10.97
N PRO A 7 -16.37 -1.72 -12.31
CA PRO A 7 -15.06 -2.08 -12.86
C PRO A 7 -13.99 -1.03 -12.56
N ASP A 8 -14.38 0.22 -12.29
CA ASP A 8 -13.44 1.28 -11.93
C ASP A 8 -12.87 1.11 -10.52
N ILE A 9 -13.66 0.55 -9.58
CA ILE A 9 -13.19 0.25 -8.22
C ILE A 9 -12.26 -0.97 -8.26
N ASP A 10 -12.64 -2.04 -8.95
CA ASP A 10 -11.77 -3.22 -9.07
C ASP A 10 -10.46 -2.88 -9.77
N ARG A 11 -10.49 -2.01 -10.78
CA ARG A 11 -9.28 -1.51 -11.46
C ARG A 11 -8.43 -0.64 -10.54
N PHE A 12 -9.05 0.19 -9.71
CA PHE A 12 -8.35 0.99 -8.71
C PHE A 12 -7.67 0.11 -7.66
N LEU A 13 -8.39 -0.87 -7.10
CA LEU A 13 -7.83 -1.80 -6.11
C LEU A 13 -6.66 -2.62 -6.67
N ASN A 14 -6.77 -3.11 -7.92
CA ASN A 14 -5.66 -3.79 -8.59
C ASN A 14 -4.46 -2.86 -8.81
N LEU A 15 -4.69 -1.59 -9.16
CA LEU A 15 -3.62 -0.62 -9.34
C LEU A 15 -2.90 -0.29 -8.02
N VAL A 16 -3.65 -0.19 -6.92
CA VAL A 16 -3.09 -0.01 -5.58
C VAL A 16 -2.27 -1.23 -5.16
N GLY A 17 -2.79 -2.45 -5.34
CA GLY A 17 -2.06 -3.68 -5.02
C GLY A 17 -0.74 -3.80 -5.80
N HIS A 18 -0.74 -3.48 -7.10
CA HIS A 18 0.50 -3.45 -7.89
C HIS A 18 1.48 -2.37 -7.45
N LEU A 19 0.99 -1.24 -6.93
CA LEU A 19 1.85 -0.20 -6.37
C LEU A 19 2.53 -0.70 -5.08
N GLU A 20 1.77 -1.35 -4.20
CA GLU A 20 2.29 -1.96 -2.96
C GLU A 20 3.36 -3.01 -3.26
N GLU A 21 3.12 -3.92 -4.21
CA GLU A 21 4.10 -4.93 -4.64
C GLU A 21 5.40 -4.29 -5.15
N ARG A 22 5.29 -3.19 -5.92
CA ARG A 22 6.47 -2.48 -6.43
C ARG A 22 7.26 -1.79 -5.32
N ILE A 23 6.57 -1.23 -4.33
CA ILE A 23 7.20 -0.63 -3.15
C ILE A 23 7.91 -1.73 -2.32
N HIS A 24 7.27 -2.90 -2.14
CA HIS A 24 7.89 -4.08 -1.51
C HIS A 24 9.21 -4.44 -2.19
N LEU A 25 9.19 -4.62 -3.51
CA LEU A 25 10.38 -5.00 -4.27
C LEU A 25 11.48 -3.93 -4.23
N LEU A 26 11.13 -2.65 -4.14
CA LEU A 26 12.10 -1.56 -4.01
C LEU A 26 12.76 -1.57 -2.63
N ILE A 27 11.97 -1.73 -1.57
CA ILE A 27 12.46 -1.80 -0.19
C ILE A 27 13.32 -3.07 0.02
N GLU A 28 12.92 -4.22 -0.51
CA GLU A 28 13.71 -5.45 -0.43
C GLU A 28 15.07 -5.35 -1.14
N LYS A 29 15.15 -4.61 -2.24
CA LYS A 29 16.39 -4.38 -2.98
C LYS A 29 17.34 -3.38 -2.32
N THR A 30 16.89 -2.68 -1.29
CA THR A 30 17.76 -1.79 -0.52
C THR A 30 18.48 -2.56 0.58
N SER A 31 19.75 -2.21 0.84
CA SER A 31 20.57 -2.75 1.94
C SER A 31 20.14 -2.19 3.30
N LEU A 32 18.84 -1.96 3.50
CA LEU A 32 18.27 -1.50 4.74
C LEU A 32 18.10 -2.67 5.70
N SER A 33 18.30 -2.40 6.99
CA SER A 33 17.94 -3.35 8.04
C SER A 33 16.43 -3.54 8.08
N GLU A 34 15.97 -4.68 8.62
CA GLU A 34 14.53 -4.98 8.74
C GLU A 34 13.76 -3.91 9.53
N GLN A 35 14.42 -3.22 10.46
CA GLN A 35 13.85 -2.09 11.20
C GLN A 35 13.62 -0.86 10.32
N GLU A 36 14.57 -0.54 9.44
CA GLU A 36 14.46 0.58 8.50
C GLU A 36 13.42 0.28 7.41
N LYS A 37 13.36 -0.96 6.92
CA LYS A 37 12.32 -1.41 5.99
C LYS A 37 10.92 -1.25 6.60
N LYS A 38 10.76 -1.65 7.86
CA LYS A 38 9.50 -1.50 8.60
C LYS A 38 9.11 -0.03 8.81
N PHE A 39 10.08 0.82 9.19
CA PHE A 39 9.84 2.26 9.35
C PHE A 39 9.36 2.91 8.04
N ILE A 40 10.01 2.59 6.92
CA ILE A 40 9.60 3.10 5.61
C ILE A 40 8.19 2.61 5.25
N TRP A 41 7.86 1.37 5.57
CA TRP A 41 6.51 0.85 5.35
C TRP A 41 5.45 1.61 6.13
N ASP A 42 5.67 1.79 7.43
CA ASP A 42 4.74 2.49 8.31
C ASP A 42 4.60 3.97 7.89
N HIS A 43 5.61 4.54 7.24
CA HIS A 43 5.60 5.93 6.76
C HIS A 43 5.06 6.10 5.33
N ILE A 44 5.16 5.10 4.45
CA ILE A 44 4.65 5.17 3.06
C ILE A 44 3.22 4.63 2.98
N MET A 45 2.91 3.53 3.69
CA MET A 45 1.54 3.01 3.84
C MET A 45 0.87 3.61 5.07
N VAL A 46 0.76 4.93 5.10
CA VAL A 46 -0.13 5.59 6.06
C VAL A 46 -1.56 5.28 5.63
N VAL A 47 -2.13 4.22 6.20
CA VAL A 47 -3.57 3.99 6.19
C VAL A 47 -4.18 5.04 7.13
N PRO A 48 -5.00 5.98 6.62
CA PRO A 48 -5.67 6.94 7.48
C PRO A 48 -6.50 6.18 8.52
N GLY A 49 -6.25 6.43 9.82
CA GLY A 49 -6.94 5.78 10.94
C GLY A 49 -6.23 4.57 11.56
N LYS A 50 -5.01 4.20 11.13
CA LYS A 50 -4.23 3.14 11.80
C LYS A 50 -3.27 3.67 12.89
N ASN A 51 -2.98 4.97 12.87
CA ASN A 51 -2.27 5.67 13.94
C ASN A 51 -3.22 6.68 14.62
N ASP A 52 -4.32 6.18 15.17
CA ASP A 52 -4.91 6.82 16.36
C ASP A 52 -4.11 6.30 17.57
N ASP A 53 -2.88 6.79 17.72
CA ASP A 53 -2.18 6.73 19.00
C ASP A 53 -2.67 7.92 19.84
N LEU A 54 -3.78 7.68 20.54
CA LEU A 54 -4.22 8.38 21.74
C LEU A 54 -3.87 7.53 22.97
#